data_AF-A0AAP6D059-F1
#
_entry.id   AF-A0AAP6D059-F1
#
_cell.length_a   1.000
_cell.length_b   1.000
_cell.length_c   1.000
_cell.angle_alpha   90.00
_cell.angle_beta   90.00
_cell.angle_gamma   90.00
#
_symmetry.space_group_name_H-M   'P 1'
#
loop_
_entity.id
_entity.type
_entity.pdbx_description
1 polymer ?
#
loop_
_entity_poly.entity_id
_entity_poly.type
_entity_poly.pdbx_seq_one_letter_code
_entity_poly.pdbx_strand_id
1 'polypeptide(L)'
;KSSPRAKTVAKNIVLVYLILTGMCIGGYVLTGMNLFEAINHAFTTLSTGGYSTSDSSMNNFSNGAHWVATTFMFLGGLPFLLFVAALRKRSIDILVKDAQVRGFAYLFLFSSLVVAAWLVIRDGYTILDALRVSMFNIVSVVTTTGFGLEDFTAWGALPTTLFAFLMMAGACSGSTAGGIKIFRFQIAMTLLNK
;
A
#
# COMPACT_ATOMS: atom_id res chain seq x y z
N LYS A 1 11.26 24.31 23.50
CA LYS A 1 10.44 23.40 24.35
C LYS A 1 9.41 22.71 23.46
N SER A 2 9.64 21.46 23.07
CA SER A 2 8.67 20.67 22.28
C SER A 2 7.38 20.53 23.10
N SER A 3 6.33 21.17 22.61
CA SER A 3 5.03 21.31 23.28
C SER A 3 4.47 19.95 23.71
N PRO A 4 3.80 19.84 24.88
CA PRO A 4 3.03 18.65 25.32
C PRO A 4 2.12 18.05 24.23
N ARG A 5 1.73 18.88 23.26
CA ARG A 5 0.93 18.52 22.08
C ARG A 5 1.64 17.53 21.15
N ALA A 6 2.96 17.64 20.97
CA ALA A 6 3.74 16.72 20.12
C ALA A 6 3.78 15.30 20.70
N LYS A 7 4.01 15.17 22.01
CA LYS A 7 3.98 13.88 22.73
C LYS A 7 2.62 13.19 22.59
N THR A 8 1.53 13.96 22.73
CA THR A 8 0.16 13.44 22.59
C THR A 8 -0.13 12.99 21.16
N VAL A 9 0.32 13.73 20.15
CA VAL A 9 0.17 13.34 18.73
C VAL A 9 0.93 12.05 18.43
N ALA A 10 2.20 11.96 18.84
CA ALA A 10 3.02 10.76 18.65
C ALA A 10 2.39 9.52 19.30
N LYS A 11 1.90 9.64 20.54
CA LYS A 11 1.20 8.54 21.24
C LYS A 11 0.00 8.02 20.45
N ASN A 12 -0.79 8.93 19.85
CA ASN A 12 -1.96 8.53 19.07
C ASN A 12 -1.58 7.85 17.75
N ILE A 13 -0.50 8.30 17.10
CA ILE A 13 0.01 7.66 15.88
C ILE A 13 0.49 6.24 16.20
N VAL A 14 1.26 6.06 17.29
CA VAL A 14 1.73 4.74 17.72
C VAL A 14 0.56 3.82 18.05
N LEU A 15 -0.48 4.32 18.71
CA LEU A 15 -1.69 3.53 18.99
C LEU A 15 -2.36 3.03 17.70
N VAL A 16 -2.54 3.90 16.71
CA VAL A 16 -3.09 3.51 15.39
C VAL A 16 -2.20 2.46 14.74
N TYR A 17 -0.88 2.68 14.74
CA TYR A 17 0.08 1.75 14.15
C TYR A 17 -0.01 0.36 14.79
N LEU A 18 -0.09 0.27 16.12
CA LEU A 18 -0.21 -0.99 16.84
C LEU A 18 -1.54 -1.71 16.54
N ILE A 19 -2.65 -0.98 16.46
CA ILE A 19 -3.96 -1.56 16.11
C ILE A 19 -3.93 -2.14 14.70
N LEU A 20 -3.46 -1.36 13.72
CA LEU A 20 -3.36 -1.81 12.32
C LEU A 20 -2.40 -3.00 12.19
N THR A 21 -1.28 -2.98 12.92
CA THR A 21 -0.32 -4.10 12.93
C THR A 21 -0.97 -5.36 13.49
N GLY A 22 -1.68 -5.27 14.63
CA GLY A 22 -2.38 -6.41 15.22
C GLY A 22 -3.45 -7.00 14.30
N MET A 23 -4.21 -6.14 13.60
CA MET A 23 -5.17 -6.57 12.59
C MET A 23 -4.49 -7.27 11.41
N CYS A 24 -3.32 -6.77 10.98
CA CYS A 24 -2.53 -7.36 9.91
C CYS A 24 -1.99 -8.76 10.29
N ILE A 25 -1.46 -8.91 11.51
CA ILE A 25 -1.03 -10.21 12.07
C ILE A 25 -2.20 -11.19 12.04
N GLY A 26 -3.36 -10.78 12.57
CA GLY A 26 -4.56 -11.62 12.58
C GLY A 26 -4.98 -12.04 11.16
N GLY A 27 -4.95 -11.10 10.21
CA GLY A 27 -5.22 -11.39 8.79
C GLY A 27 -4.29 -12.46 8.22
N TYR A 28 -2.97 -12.32 8.44
CA TYR A 28 -1.99 -13.29 7.93
C TYR A 28 -2.13 -14.68 8.56
N VAL A 29 -2.42 -14.76 9.86
CA VAL A 29 -2.68 -16.04 10.54
C VAL A 29 -3.90 -16.73 9.93
N LEU A 30 -4.98 -15.98 9.65
CA LEU A 30 -6.19 -16.53 9.02
C LEU A 30 -5.94 -17.06 7.60
N THR A 31 -4.89 -16.59 6.93
CA THR A 31 -4.51 -17.04 5.58
C THR A 31 -3.56 -18.24 5.57
N GLY A 32 -3.23 -18.77 6.74
CA GLY A 32 -2.42 -19.98 6.92
C GLY A 32 -0.92 -19.73 7.18
N MET A 33 -0.47 -18.48 7.37
CA MET A 33 0.90 -18.21 7.81
C MET A 33 1.08 -18.71 9.26
N ASN A 34 2.26 -19.25 9.57
CA ASN A 34 2.60 -19.50 10.96
C ASN A 34 2.78 -18.18 11.72
N LEU A 35 2.76 -18.22 13.05
CA LEU A 35 2.79 -17.00 13.86
C LEU A 35 4.08 -16.18 13.65
N PHE A 36 5.21 -16.84 13.43
CA PHE A 36 6.49 -16.18 13.17
C PHE A 36 6.45 -15.43 11.83
N GLU A 37 5.99 -16.09 10.76
CA GLU A 37 5.81 -15.47 9.44
C GLU A 37 4.83 -14.30 9.50
N ALA A 38 3.67 -14.48 10.15
CA ALA A 38 2.62 -13.47 10.24
C ALA A 38 3.09 -12.20 10.97
N ILE A 39 3.83 -12.35 12.08
CA ILE A 39 4.37 -11.21 12.83
C ILE A 39 5.41 -10.46 11.98
N ASN A 40 6.38 -11.17 11.41
CA ASN A 40 7.43 -10.55 10.61
C ASN A 40 6.86 -9.82 9.37
N HIS A 41 5.94 -10.48 8.65
CA HIS A 41 5.29 -9.86 7.49
C HIS A 41 4.42 -8.68 7.89
N ALA A 42 3.66 -8.74 8.99
CA ALA A 42 2.86 -7.60 9.42
C ALA A 42 3.70 -6.36 9.73
N PHE A 43 4.85 -6.55 10.37
CA PHE A 43 5.79 -5.47 10.66
C PHE A 43 6.32 -4.82 9.39
N THR A 44 6.66 -5.62 8.37
CA THR A 44 7.24 -5.12 7.11
C THR A 44 6.18 -4.63 6.12
N THR A 45 4.94 -5.11 6.24
CA THR A 45 3.79 -4.65 5.45
C THR A 45 3.39 -3.22 5.85
N LEU A 46 3.15 -2.99 7.15
CA LEU A 46 2.62 -1.69 7.60
C LEU A 46 3.69 -0.60 7.67
N SER A 47 4.95 -0.96 7.92
CA SER A 47 6.08 -0.02 7.89
C SER A 47 6.61 0.26 6.49
N THR A 48 6.02 -0.32 5.45
CA THR A 48 6.47 -0.25 4.05
C THR A 48 7.95 -0.67 3.91
N GLY A 49 8.33 -1.77 4.57
CA GLY A 49 9.70 -2.29 4.59
C GLY A 49 9.97 -3.46 3.64
N GLY A 50 8.96 -4.27 3.30
CA GLY A 50 9.06 -5.30 2.25
C GLY A 50 9.92 -6.54 2.53
N TYR A 51 10.56 -6.64 3.70
CA TYR A 51 11.28 -7.85 4.08
C TYR A 51 10.33 -9.02 4.27
N SER A 52 10.71 -10.18 3.73
CA SER A 52 10.00 -11.45 3.85
C SER A 52 10.87 -12.48 4.58
N THR A 53 10.22 -13.47 5.19
CA THR A 53 10.88 -14.65 5.76
C THR A 53 11.18 -15.73 4.71
N SER A 54 10.82 -15.48 3.45
CA SER A 54 11.09 -16.35 2.31
C SER A 54 11.86 -15.59 1.23
N ASP A 55 12.84 -16.24 0.59
CA ASP A 55 13.58 -15.71 -0.56
C ASP A 55 12.67 -15.40 -1.74
N SER A 56 11.56 -16.15 -1.89
CA SER A 56 10.55 -15.92 -2.92
C SER A 56 9.54 -14.82 -2.55
N SER A 57 9.78 -14.07 -1.47
CA SER A 57 8.93 -12.99 -0.98
C SER A 57 7.48 -13.46 -0.77
N MET A 58 6.49 -12.80 -1.37
CA MET A 58 5.07 -13.14 -1.19
C MET A 58 4.60 -14.31 -2.07
N ASN A 59 5.44 -14.82 -2.99
CA ASN A 59 5.12 -16.01 -3.79
C ASN A 59 4.99 -17.29 -2.96
N ASN A 60 5.64 -17.36 -1.79
CA ASN A 60 5.56 -18.53 -0.90
C ASN A 60 4.21 -18.63 -0.15
N PHE A 61 3.39 -17.57 -0.19
CA PHE A 61 2.20 -17.45 0.65
C PHE A 61 0.92 -17.50 -0.18
N SER A 62 -0.19 -17.83 0.50
CA SER A 62 -1.48 -18.06 -0.14
C SER A 62 -2.05 -16.81 -0.82
N ASN A 63 -2.96 -17.01 -1.77
CA ASN A 63 -3.70 -15.92 -2.41
C ASN A 63 -4.43 -15.02 -1.40
N GLY A 64 -4.87 -15.58 -0.27
CA GLY A 64 -5.47 -14.81 0.82
C GLY A 64 -4.45 -13.85 1.46
N ALA A 65 -3.21 -14.29 1.66
CA ALA A 65 -2.14 -13.45 2.20
C ALA A 65 -1.83 -12.26 1.28
N HIS A 66 -1.91 -12.45 -0.05
CA HIS A 66 -1.73 -11.36 -1.01
C HIS A 66 -2.78 -10.27 -0.83
N TRP A 67 -4.05 -10.63 -0.60
CA TRP A 67 -5.11 -9.66 -0.34
C TRP A 67 -4.97 -8.95 1.01
N VAL A 68 -4.55 -9.67 2.05
CA VAL A 68 -4.21 -9.07 3.35
C VAL A 68 -3.09 -8.05 3.17
N ALA A 69 -1.98 -8.45 2.54
CA ALA A 69 -0.86 -7.58 2.26
C ALA A 69 -1.27 -6.35 1.45
N THR A 70 -2.04 -6.54 0.37
CA THR A 70 -2.54 -5.46 -0.49
C THR A 70 -3.33 -4.43 0.31
N THR A 71 -4.22 -4.91 1.18
CA THR A 71 -5.06 -4.05 2.03
C THR A 71 -4.20 -3.25 3.02
N PHE A 72 -3.29 -3.91 3.74
CA PHE A 72 -2.49 -3.23 4.77
C PHE A 72 -1.37 -2.37 4.20
N MET A 73 -0.80 -2.69 3.03
CA MET A 73 0.07 -1.79 2.29
C MET A 73 -0.68 -0.52 1.88
N PHE A 74 -1.89 -0.66 1.32
CA PHE A 74 -2.73 0.49 0.96
C PHE A 74 -3.00 1.37 2.18
N LEU A 75 -3.40 0.78 3.32
CA LEU A 75 -3.63 1.51 4.56
C LEU A 75 -2.35 2.16 5.11
N GLY A 76 -1.20 1.48 5.05
CA GLY A 76 0.11 2.02 5.44
C GLY A 76 0.55 3.22 4.58
N GLY A 77 0.10 3.27 3.32
CA GLY A 77 0.30 4.39 2.40
C GLY A 77 -0.54 5.64 2.71
N LEU A 78 -1.52 5.57 3.61
CA LEU A 78 -2.37 6.70 3.99
C LEU A 78 -1.75 7.56 5.10
N PRO A 79 -2.15 8.83 5.25
CA PRO A 79 -1.65 9.68 6.33
C PRO A 79 -2.11 9.18 7.70
N PHE A 80 -1.17 8.87 8.60
CA PHE A 80 -1.50 8.34 9.93
C PHE A 80 -2.31 9.31 10.79
N LEU A 81 -2.12 10.61 10.58
CA LEU A 81 -2.92 11.65 11.24
C LEU A 81 -4.40 11.61 10.85
N LEU A 82 -4.75 11.15 9.63
CA LEU A 82 -6.15 11.00 9.23
C LEU A 82 -6.82 9.83 9.94
N PHE A 83 -6.12 8.71 10.16
CA PHE A 83 -6.64 7.63 11.01
C PHE A 83 -6.90 8.11 12.45
N VAL A 84 -5.96 8.87 13.03
CA VAL A 84 -6.15 9.47 14.36
C VAL A 84 -7.37 10.39 14.39
N ALA A 85 -7.56 11.21 13.34
CA ALA A 85 -8.71 12.11 13.23
C ALA A 85 -10.03 11.33 13.07
N ALA A 86 -10.05 10.27 12.26
CA ALA A 86 -11.21 9.41 12.04
C ALA A 86 -11.63 8.67 13.31
N LEU A 87 -10.69 8.14 14.09
CA LEU A 87 -10.97 7.52 15.38
C LEU A 87 -11.56 8.52 16.38
N ARG A 88 -11.01 9.73 16.44
CA ARG A 88 -11.48 10.77 17.37
C ARG A 88 -12.87 11.27 17.02
N LYS A 89 -13.14 11.49 15.74
CA LYS A 89 -14.42 12.00 15.24
C LYS A 89 -15.44 10.90 14.91
N ARG A 90 -15.06 9.62 15.07
CA ARG A 90 -15.85 8.43 14.71
C ARG A 90 -16.43 8.52 13.29
N SER A 91 -15.63 9.00 12.34
CA SER A 91 -16.07 9.28 10.97
C SER A 91 -15.00 8.92 9.96
N ILE A 92 -15.29 7.92 9.13
CA ILE A 92 -14.42 7.47 8.03
C ILE A 92 -14.40 8.47 6.86
N ASP A 93 -15.43 9.30 6.73
CA ASP A 93 -15.53 10.36 5.72
C ASP A 93 -14.29 11.25 5.66
N ILE A 94 -13.59 11.42 6.79
CA ILE A 94 -12.38 12.23 6.88
C ILE A 94 -11.27 11.66 5.99
N LEU A 95 -11.18 10.34 5.84
CA LEU A 95 -10.22 9.71 4.93
C LEU A 95 -10.69 9.85 3.49
N VAL A 96 -11.97 9.53 3.22
CA VAL A 96 -12.49 9.44 1.85
C VAL A 96 -12.60 10.82 1.19
N LYS A 97 -12.83 11.88 1.95
CA LYS A 97 -12.90 13.26 1.44
C LYS A 97 -11.53 13.91 1.25
N ASP A 98 -10.46 13.32 1.80
CA ASP A 98 -9.12 13.87 1.66
C ASP A 98 -8.60 13.75 0.21
N ALA A 99 -8.05 14.84 -0.31
CA ALA A 99 -7.57 14.91 -1.68
C ALA A 99 -6.40 13.94 -1.95
N GLN A 100 -5.47 13.77 -1.00
CA GLN A 100 -4.34 12.86 -1.19
C GLN A 100 -4.80 11.41 -1.21
N VAL A 101 -5.72 11.04 -0.30
CA VAL A 101 -6.30 9.69 -0.25
C VAL A 101 -7.03 9.36 -1.55
N ARG A 102 -7.86 10.28 -2.05
CA ARG A 102 -8.57 10.11 -3.33
C ARG A 102 -7.61 9.99 -4.51
N GLY A 103 -6.58 10.84 -4.56
CA GLY A 103 -5.55 10.78 -5.59
C GLY A 103 -4.81 9.43 -5.56
N PHE A 104 -4.47 8.95 -4.37
CA PHE A 104 -3.74 7.70 -4.21
C PHE A 104 -4.61 6.49 -4.58
N ALA A 105 -5.87 6.48 -4.14
CA ALA A 105 -6.84 5.46 -4.54
C ALA A 105 -7.03 5.44 -6.05
N TYR A 106 -7.14 6.60 -6.70
CA TYR A 106 -7.26 6.69 -8.15
C TYR A 106 -6.02 6.15 -8.86
N LEU A 107 -4.82 6.59 -8.46
CA LEU A 107 -3.56 6.10 -9.02
C LEU A 107 -3.44 4.58 -8.89
N PHE A 108 -3.70 4.07 -7.69
CA PHE A 108 -3.67 2.64 -7.37
C PHE A 108 -4.64 1.83 -8.22
N LEU A 109 -5.93 2.20 -8.22
CA LEU A 109 -6.96 1.44 -8.93
C LEU A 109 -6.77 1.53 -10.44
N PHE A 110 -6.50 2.72 -10.97
CA PHE A 110 -6.31 2.91 -12.41
C PHE A 110 -5.13 2.10 -12.93
N SER A 111 -3.96 2.20 -12.30
CA SER A 111 -2.78 1.44 -12.72
C SER A 111 -2.95 -0.08 -12.54
N SER A 112 -3.61 -0.52 -11.47
CA SER A 112 -3.93 -1.95 -11.26
C SER A 112 -4.86 -2.51 -12.32
N LEU A 113 -5.87 -1.74 -12.73
CA LEU A 113 -6.80 -2.15 -13.79
C LEU A 113 -6.13 -2.20 -15.16
N VAL A 114 -5.26 -1.23 -15.47
CA VAL A 114 -4.47 -1.23 -16.71
C VAL A 114 -3.57 -2.46 -16.80
N VAL A 115 -2.84 -2.78 -15.73
CA VAL A 115 -1.98 -3.97 -15.69
C VAL A 115 -2.81 -5.26 -15.71
N ALA A 116 -3.93 -5.33 -14.96
CA ALA A 116 -4.80 -6.51 -14.98
C ALA A 116 -5.36 -6.78 -16.37
N ALA A 117 -5.86 -5.75 -17.07
CA ALA A 117 -6.36 -5.90 -18.43
C ALA A 117 -5.26 -6.38 -19.39
N TRP A 118 -4.04 -5.88 -19.23
CA TRP A 118 -2.89 -6.34 -20.00
C TRP A 118 -2.61 -7.83 -19.78
N LEU A 119 -2.53 -8.28 -18.52
CA LEU A 119 -2.26 -9.69 -18.16
C LEU A 119 -3.34 -10.65 -18.69
N VAL A 120 -4.61 -10.25 -18.67
CA VAL A 120 -5.71 -11.07 -19.23
C VAL A 120 -5.56 -11.20 -20.75
N ILE A 121 -5.26 -10.11 -21.45
CA ILE A 121 -5.23 -10.08 -22.92
C ILE A 121 -3.97 -10.74 -23.48
N ARG A 122 -2.81 -10.51 -22.85
CA ARG A 122 -1.50 -10.92 -23.37
C ARG A 122 -1.00 -12.24 -22.81
N ASP A 123 -1.19 -12.45 -21.52
CA ASP A 123 -0.56 -13.54 -20.78
C ASP A 123 -1.57 -14.64 -20.36
N GLY A 124 -2.85 -14.48 -20.71
CA GLY A 124 -3.88 -15.50 -20.53
C GLY A 124 -4.33 -15.71 -19.07
N TYR A 125 -4.09 -14.72 -18.20
CA TYR A 125 -4.50 -14.81 -16.80
C TYR A 125 -6.02 -14.86 -16.68
N THR A 126 -6.50 -15.58 -15.65
CA THR A 126 -7.89 -15.41 -15.21
C THR A 126 -8.09 -13.98 -14.70
N ILE A 127 -9.30 -13.43 -14.83
CA ILE A 127 -9.60 -12.06 -14.38
C ILE A 127 -9.27 -11.88 -12.89
N LEU A 128 -9.58 -12.88 -12.06
CA LEU A 128 -9.34 -12.81 -10.61
C LEU A 128 -7.85 -12.85 -10.27
N ASP A 129 -7.07 -13.68 -10.95
CA ASP A 129 -5.62 -13.72 -10.73
C ASP A 129 -4.94 -12.46 -11.25
N ALA A 130 -5.33 -11.98 -12.43
CA ALA A 130 -4.81 -10.73 -12.98
C ALA A 130 -5.03 -9.55 -12.03
N LEU A 131 -6.22 -9.45 -11.43
CA LEU A 131 -6.53 -8.42 -10.43
C LEU A 131 -5.72 -8.59 -9.14
N ARG A 132 -5.62 -9.82 -8.61
CA ARG A 132 -4.84 -10.10 -7.40
C ARG A 132 -3.37 -9.70 -7.59
N VAL A 133 -2.77 -10.20 -8.65
CA VAL A 133 -1.33 -10.05 -8.91
C VAL A 133 -1.00 -8.61 -9.30
N SER A 134 -1.85 -7.94 -10.09
CA SER A 134 -1.63 -6.53 -10.44
C SER A 134 -1.80 -5.61 -9.24
N MET A 135 -2.88 -5.74 -8.47
CA MET A 135 -3.14 -4.88 -7.31
C MET A 135 -2.06 -5.04 -6.26
N PHE A 136 -1.62 -6.27 -6.00
CA PHE A 136 -0.54 -6.53 -5.07
C PHE A 136 0.76 -5.82 -5.47
N ASN A 137 1.21 -6.00 -6.71
CA ASN A 137 2.48 -5.43 -7.15
C ASN A 137 2.42 -3.90 -7.27
N ILE A 138 1.29 -3.37 -7.77
CA ILE A 138 1.10 -1.92 -7.87
C ILE A 138 1.13 -1.26 -6.50
N VAL A 139 0.37 -1.78 -5.52
CA VAL A 139 0.39 -1.17 -4.19
C VAL A 139 1.76 -1.33 -3.54
N SER A 140 2.42 -2.48 -3.70
CA SER A 140 3.77 -2.72 -3.18
C SER A 140 4.76 -1.68 -3.69
N VAL A 141 4.74 -1.39 -4.99
CA VAL A 141 5.64 -0.41 -5.62
C VAL A 141 5.29 1.02 -5.23
N VAL A 142 4.03 1.44 -5.35
CA VAL A 142 3.62 2.84 -5.08
C VAL A 142 3.73 3.21 -3.61
N THR A 143 3.53 2.26 -2.70
CA THR A 143 3.75 2.46 -1.26
C THR A 143 5.21 2.30 -0.87
N THR A 144 6.09 1.99 -1.83
CA THR A 144 7.50 1.66 -1.64
C THR A 144 7.72 0.57 -0.60
N THR A 145 6.76 -0.36 -0.47
CA THR A 145 6.90 -1.52 0.41
C THR A 145 7.94 -2.46 -0.15
N GLY A 146 7.86 -2.79 -1.44
CA GLY A 146 8.89 -3.60 -2.12
C GLY A 146 8.76 -5.12 -1.92
N PHE A 147 7.59 -5.61 -1.52
CA PHE A 147 7.31 -7.04 -1.69
C PHE A 147 7.22 -7.42 -3.17
N GLY A 148 7.70 -8.62 -3.49
CA GLY A 148 7.55 -9.23 -4.80
C GLY A 148 6.47 -10.31 -4.80
N LEU A 149 5.63 -10.29 -5.83
CA LEU A 149 4.74 -11.38 -6.20
C LEU A 149 4.88 -11.55 -7.70
N GLU A 150 5.45 -12.67 -8.12
CA GLU A 150 5.92 -12.90 -9.49
C GLU A 150 6.94 -11.85 -9.97
N ASP A 151 7.48 -12.04 -11.18
CA ASP A 151 8.40 -11.11 -11.80
C ASP A 151 7.65 -10.23 -12.81
N PHE A 152 7.28 -9.02 -12.39
CA PHE A 152 6.58 -8.07 -13.26
C PHE A 152 7.43 -7.58 -14.43
N THR A 153 8.75 -7.80 -14.42
CA THR A 153 9.62 -7.45 -15.55
C THR A 153 9.40 -8.37 -16.75
N ALA A 154 8.86 -9.56 -16.50
CA ALA A 154 8.52 -10.56 -17.52
C ALA A 154 7.15 -10.30 -18.21
N TRP A 155 6.32 -9.38 -17.70
CA TRP A 155 4.98 -9.10 -18.25
C TRP A 155 4.98 -8.18 -19.48
N GLY A 156 6.15 -7.97 -20.08
CA GLY A 156 6.33 -7.18 -21.29
C GLY A 156 6.50 -5.68 -21.04
N ALA A 157 6.64 -4.92 -22.13
CA ALA A 157 7.12 -3.55 -22.07
C ALA A 157 6.19 -2.57 -21.32
N LEU A 158 4.86 -2.75 -21.44
CA LEU A 158 3.89 -1.83 -20.86
C LEU A 158 3.91 -1.89 -19.31
N PRO A 159 3.71 -3.05 -18.66
CA PRO A 159 3.80 -3.14 -17.21
C PRO A 159 5.17 -2.71 -16.67
N THR A 160 6.26 -3.20 -17.26
CA THR A 160 7.63 -2.86 -16.82
C THR A 160 7.90 -1.36 -16.85
N THR A 161 7.49 -0.68 -17.94
CA THR A 161 7.64 0.77 -18.05
C THR A 161 6.76 1.52 -17.05
N LEU A 162 5.51 1.08 -16.87
CA LEU A 162 4.60 1.67 -15.89
C LEU A 162 5.16 1.54 -14.46
N PHE A 163 5.65 0.36 -14.08
CA PHE A 163 6.29 0.13 -12.78
C PHE A 163 7.50 1.02 -12.58
N ALA A 164 8.34 1.23 -13.60
CA ALA A 164 9.48 2.15 -13.50
C ALA A 164 9.06 3.59 -13.13
N PHE A 165 7.96 4.10 -13.70
CA PHE A 165 7.41 5.40 -13.29
C PHE A 165 6.81 5.37 -11.88
N LEU A 166 6.08 4.31 -11.54
CA LEU A 166 5.45 4.16 -10.23
C LEU A 166 6.47 4.02 -9.09
N MET A 167 7.66 3.47 -9.33
CA MET A 167 8.75 3.40 -8.35
C MET A 167 9.23 4.80 -7.90
N MET A 168 9.10 5.82 -8.75
CA MET A 168 9.41 7.20 -8.36
C MET A 168 8.26 7.84 -7.56
N ALA A 169 7.03 7.40 -7.80
CA ALA A 169 5.86 7.87 -7.10
C ALA A 169 5.84 7.32 -5.67
N GLY A 170 5.35 8.15 -4.75
CA GLY A 170 5.07 7.74 -3.38
C GLY A 170 3.60 7.92 -3.05
N ALA A 171 3.13 7.18 -2.05
CA ALA A 171 1.79 7.33 -1.48
C ALA A 171 1.59 8.71 -0.79
N CYS A 172 0.69 8.80 0.19
CA CYS A 172 0.33 10.09 0.80
C CYS A 172 1.44 10.67 1.70
N SER A 173 1.42 11.98 1.92
CA SER A 173 2.28 12.63 2.91
C SER A 173 1.85 12.26 4.33
N GLY A 174 2.81 12.02 5.23
CA GLY A 174 2.52 11.55 6.59
C GLY A 174 2.13 10.06 6.69
N SER A 175 2.43 9.28 5.64
CA SER A 175 2.45 7.82 5.63
C SER A 175 3.87 7.29 5.91
N THR A 176 4.04 5.97 6.00
CA THR A 176 5.36 5.32 6.13
C THR A 176 6.11 5.20 4.80
N ALA A 177 5.40 5.35 3.67
CA ALA A 177 5.97 5.19 2.33
C ALA A 177 7.14 6.16 2.07
N GLY A 178 7.90 5.91 1.01
CA GLY A 178 8.92 6.79 0.46
C GLY A 178 8.43 7.59 -0.76
N GLY A 179 9.36 7.90 -1.67
CA GLY A 179 9.09 8.45 -3.00
C GLY A 179 8.61 9.90 -3.07
N ILE A 180 8.30 10.35 -4.28
CA ILE A 180 7.67 11.66 -4.52
C ILE A 180 6.21 11.56 -4.12
N LYS A 181 5.87 12.11 -2.96
CA LYS A 181 4.51 12.05 -2.39
C LYS A 181 3.45 12.55 -3.34
N ILE A 182 2.31 11.88 -3.37
CA ILE A 182 1.21 12.20 -4.29
C ILE A 182 0.74 13.66 -4.21
N PHE A 183 0.83 14.25 -3.02
CA PHE A 183 0.55 15.66 -2.77
C PHE A 183 1.36 16.60 -3.69
N ARG A 184 2.62 16.26 -3.99
CA ARG A 184 3.48 17.08 -4.87
C ARG A 184 2.97 17.08 -6.31
N PHE A 185 2.51 15.94 -6.82
CA PHE A 185 1.90 15.85 -8.15
C PHE A 185 0.59 16.64 -8.22
N GLN A 186 -0.24 16.56 -7.18
CA GLN A 186 -1.49 17.30 -7.10
C GLN A 186 -1.27 18.82 -7.12
N ILE A 187 -0.27 19.32 -6.37
CA ILE A 187 0.11 20.73 -6.42
C ILE A 187 0.59 21.11 -7.81
N ALA A 188 1.49 20.32 -8.41
CA ALA A 188 2.02 20.61 -9.74
C ALA A 188 0.90 20.72 -10.79
N MET A 189 -0.04 19.78 -10.81
CA MET A 189 -1.21 19.85 -11.71
C MET A 189 -2.09 21.07 -11.43
N THR A 190 -2.29 21.43 -10.16
CA THR A 190 -3.08 22.61 -9.79
C THR A 190 -2.41 23.91 -10.23
N LEU A 191 -1.08 23.96 -10.23
CA LEU A 191 -0.32 25.12 -10.70
C LEU A 191 -0.29 25.23 -12.23
N LEU A 192 -0.26 24.10 -12.95
CA LEU A 192 -0.28 24.06 -14.42
C LEU A 192 -1.66 24.36 -15.02
N ASN A 193 -2.72 24.07 -14.28
CA ASN A 193 -4.11 24.35 -14.68
C ASN A 193 -4.56 25.78 -14.31
N LYS A 194 -3.63 26.65 -13.91
CA LYS A 194 -3.83 28.09 -13.73
C LYS A 194 -3.23 28.84 -14.91
#